data_AF-R4LQR3-F1
#
_entry.id   AF-R4LQR3-F1
#
_cell.length_a   1.000
_cell.length_b   1.000
_cell.length_c   1.000
_cell.angle_alpha   90.00
_cell.angle_beta   90.00
_cell.angle_gamma   90.00
#
_symmetry.space_group_name_H-M   'P 1'
#
loop_
_entity.id
_entity.type
_entity.pdbx_description
1 polymer ?
#
loop_
_entity_poly.entity_id
_entity_poly.type
_entity_poly.pdbx_seq_one_letter_code
_entity_poly.pdbx_strand_id
1 'polypeptide(L)'
;MYGHPAVTPDMVREVITGESGPMCGLGWKSEGVLELTALPGIGRDRWESWVRAADVLLVSGGDALYLAHWMRESGLADLLPGLSDLVWVGMSAGSMVLTPRIGEFFVEWQPPTGSDATLGLVDFSIFPHLEHPDLPYNTLDRAREWAAGLGNPAYAIDDQTAFVVTGTGVEVVSEGRWEQLTPRD
;
A
#
# COMPACT_ATOMS: atom_id res chain seq x y z
N MET A 1 -0.57 -9.29 -1.91
CA MET A 1 -0.64 -9.51 -3.37
C MET A 1 -1.86 -10.36 -3.76
N TYR A 2 -3.02 -9.72 -3.92
CA TYR A 2 -4.25 -10.32 -4.49
C TYR A 2 -5.03 -9.23 -5.25
N GLY A 3 -6.05 -9.63 -6.02
CA GLY A 3 -6.99 -8.73 -6.69
C GLY A 3 -6.51 -8.16 -8.03
N HIS A 4 -5.20 -7.95 -8.21
CA HIS A 4 -4.63 -7.37 -9.42
C HIS A 4 -4.50 -8.42 -10.55
N PRO A 5 -4.94 -8.16 -11.79
CA PRO A 5 -4.85 -9.08 -12.93
C PRO A 5 -3.44 -9.58 -13.26
N ALA A 6 -2.43 -8.75 -13.03
CA ALA A 6 -1.02 -9.11 -13.25
C ALA A 6 -0.38 -9.96 -12.14
N VAL A 7 -1.04 -10.10 -10.97
CA VAL A 7 -0.49 -10.87 -9.84
C VAL A 7 -0.81 -12.35 -9.98
N THR A 8 0.22 -13.18 -9.78
CA THR A 8 0.10 -14.64 -9.77
C THR A 8 0.42 -15.23 -8.38
N PRO A 9 0.01 -16.48 -8.10
CA PRO A 9 0.43 -17.18 -6.88
C PRO A 9 1.94 -17.32 -6.73
N ASP A 10 2.68 -17.42 -7.84
CA ASP A 10 4.14 -17.55 -7.82
C ASP A 10 4.78 -16.28 -7.26
N MET A 11 4.31 -15.09 -7.66
CA MET A 11 4.76 -13.83 -7.08
C MET A 11 4.51 -13.81 -5.56
N VAL A 12 3.34 -14.27 -5.10
CA VAL A 12 3.03 -14.34 -3.65
C VAL A 12 4.06 -15.18 -2.91
N ARG A 13 4.41 -16.36 -3.46
CA ARG A 13 5.48 -17.20 -2.93
C ARG A 13 6.81 -16.45 -2.91
N GLU A 14 7.19 -15.82 -4.02
CA GLU A 14 8.47 -15.11 -4.16
C GLU A 14 8.63 -13.95 -3.17
N VAL A 15 7.54 -13.25 -2.82
CA VAL A 15 7.57 -12.25 -1.74
C VAL A 15 7.80 -12.93 -0.40
N ILE A 16 7.04 -13.97 -0.07
CA ILE A 16 7.13 -14.64 1.25
C ILE A 16 8.49 -15.32 1.44
N THR A 17 9.10 -15.84 0.37
CA THR A 17 10.42 -16.48 0.43
C THR A 17 11.60 -15.50 0.27
N GLY A 18 11.32 -14.22 0.01
CA GLY A 18 12.35 -13.19 -0.22
C GLY A 18 13.05 -13.27 -1.58
N GLU A 19 12.51 -14.03 -2.54
CA GLU A 19 13.07 -14.19 -3.90
C GLU A 19 12.81 -12.97 -4.80
N SER A 20 11.75 -12.19 -4.54
CA SER A 20 11.35 -11.01 -5.34
C SER A 20 12.05 -9.69 -4.95
N GLY A 21 12.94 -9.72 -3.96
CA GLY A 21 13.58 -8.54 -3.37
C GLY A 21 13.34 -8.45 -1.86
N PRO A 22 14.11 -7.61 -1.14
CA PRO A 22 14.25 -7.75 0.29
C PRO A 22 13.14 -7.00 1.05
N MET A 23 11.88 -7.45 0.92
CA MET A 23 10.85 -7.11 1.91
C MET A 23 10.86 -8.15 3.02
N CYS A 24 10.67 -9.42 2.64
CA CYS A 24 10.96 -10.57 3.49
C CYS A 24 12.44 -10.97 3.37
N GLY A 25 12.95 -11.75 4.32
CA GLY A 25 14.31 -12.28 4.26
C GLY A 25 15.42 -11.26 4.57
N LEU A 26 15.08 -10.07 5.08
CA LEU A 26 16.03 -9.03 5.52
C LEU A 26 16.75 -9.34 6.85
N GLY A 27 16.63 -10.58 7.36
CA GLY A 27 17.17 -10.96 8.68
C GLY A 27 16.23 -10.63 9.84
N TRP A 28 14.93 -10.52 9.59
CA TRP A 28 13.91 -10.46 10.62
C TRP A 28 14.05 -11.63 11.61
N LYS A 29 13.81 -11.38 12.90
CA LYS A 29 13.91 -12.41 13.95
C LYS A 29 12.94 -13.57 13.69
N SER A 30 11.75 -13.25 13.18
CA SER A 30 10.71 -14.19 12.78
C SER A 30 9.77 -13.53 11.79
N GLU A 31 9.26 -14.30 10.85
CA GLU A 31 8.28 -13.85 9.85
C GLU A 31 7.07 -14.78 9.88
N GLY A 32 5.89 -14.21 9.63
CA GLY A 32 4.63 -14.95 9.56
C GLY A 32 3.74 -14.39 8.46
N VAL A 33 2.81 -15.21 7.97
CA VAL A 33 1.85 -14.82 6.93
C VAL A 33 0.50 -14.56 7.58
N LEU A 34 -0.04 -13.37 7.36
CA LEU A 34 -1.39 -12.98 7.80
C LEU A 34 -2.33 -12.95 6.59
N GLU A 35 -3.13 -14.01 6.44
CA GLU A 35 -4.10 -14.13 5.34
C GLU A 35 -5.42 -13.42 5.70
N LEU A 36 -5.61 -12.19 5.19
CA LEU A 36 -6.76 -11.35 5.51
C LEU A 36 -8.10 -12.02 5.20
N THR A 37 -8.16 -12.82 4.13
CA THR A 37 -9.41 -13.51 3.74
C THR A 37 -9.80 -14.63 4.70
N ALA A 38 -8.83 -15.17 5.46
CA ALA A 38 -9.07 -16.20 6.45
C ALA A 38 -9.43 -15.64 7.84
N LEU A 39 -9.05 -14.39 8.14
CA LEU A 39 -9.26 -13.78 9.45
C LEU A 39 -10.71 -13.76 9.93
N PRO A 40 -11.74 -13.49 9.08
CA PRO A 40 -13.13 -13.57 9.51
C PRO A 40 -13.56 -14.96 10.04
N GLY A 41 -12.87 -16.02 9.62
CA GLY A 41 -13.08 -17.39 10.10
C GLY A 41 -12.31 -17.74 11.39
N ILE A 42 -11.46 -16.84 11.88
CA ILE A 42 -10.63 -17.01 13.07
C ILE A 42 -11.18 -16.09 14.17
N GLY A 43 -11.29 -16.60 15.41
CA GLY A 43 -11.73 -15.78 16.54
C GLY A 43 -10.84 -14.54 16.71
N ARG A 44 -11.46 -13.36 16.83
CA ARG A 44 -10.79 -12.05 16.83
C ARG A 44 -9.62 -11.97 17.81
N ASP A 45 -9.86 -12.28 19.08
CA ASP A 45 -8.82 -12.27 20.13
C ASP A 45 -7.57 -13.08 19.77
N ARG A 46 -7.75 -14.17 19.01
CA ARG A 46 -6.65 -15.03 18.61
C ARG A 46 -5.77 -14.36 17.57
N TRP A 47 -6.32 -13.88 16.46
CA TRP A 47 -5.50 -13.30 15.40
C TRP A 47 -5.00 -11.91 15.75
N GLU A 48 -5.76 -11.14 16.54
CA GLU A 48 -5.30 -9.84 17.04
C GLU A 48 -4.02 -9.98 17.87
N SER A 49 -3.91 -11.04 18.66
CA SER A 49 -2.71 -11.29 19.46
C SER A 49 -1.45 -11.43 18.60
N TRP A 50 -1.58 -11.94 17.36
CA TRP A 50 -0.46 -12.06 16.42
C TRP A 50 -0.06 -10.69 15.87
N VAL A 51 -1.05 -9.87 15.49
CA VAL A 51 -0.80 -8.52 14.97
C VAL A 51 -0.18 -7.63 16.03
N ARG A 52 -0.70 -7.66 17.27
CA ARG A 52 -0.16 -6.86 18.39
C ARG A 52 1.22 -7.31 18.86
N ALA A 53 1.60 -8.55 18.59
CA ALA A 53 2.93 -9.06 18.90
C ALA A 53 3.97 -8.77 17.80
N ALA A 54 3.54 -8.31 16.62
CA ALA A 54 4.43 -7.98 15.53
C ALA A 54 4.99 -6.57 15.67
N ASP A 55 6.29 -6.42 15.46
CA ASP A 55 6.94 -5.10 15.41
C ASP A 55 6.68 -4.39 14.06
N VAL A 56 6.49 -5.18 12.99
CA VAL A 56 6.37 -4.69 11.61
C VAL A 56 5.28 -5.44 10.85
N LEU A 57 4.46 -4.72 10.09
CA LEU A 57 3.64 -5.29 9.02
C LEU A 57 4.29 -5.03 7.67
N LEU A 58 4.68 -6.11 6.99
CA LEU A 58 5.22 -6.09 5.63
C LEU A 58 4.08 -6.28 4.64
N VAL A 59 3.83 -5.27 3.80
CA VAL A 59 2.67 -5.26 2.91
C VAL A 59 3.11 -5.01 1.48
N SER A 60 3.12 -6.08 0.71
CA SER A 60 3.49 -6.10 -0.70
C SER A 60 2.42 -5.52 -1.62
N GLY A 61 2.70 -5.49 -2.93
CA GLY A 61 1.80 -4.97 -3.95
C GLY A 61 0.53 -5.80 -4.18
N GLY A 62 -0.07 -5.63 -5.36
CA GLY A 62 -1.36 -6.19 -5.74
C GLY A 62 -2.35 -5.09 -6.08
N ASP A 63 -3.62 -5.28 -5.73
CA ASP A 63 -4.65 -4.26 -5.93
C ASP A 63 -4.94 -3.55 -4.60
N ALA A 64 -4.82 -2.22 -4.59
CA ALA A 64 -4.95 -1.41 -3.39
C ALA A 64 -6.39 -1.38 -2.84
N LEU A 65 -7.41 -1.45 -3.70
CA LEU A 65 -8.82 -1.45 -3.28
C LEU A 65 -9.25 -2.82 -2.79
N TYR A 66 -8.77 -3.89 -3.41
CA TYR A 66 -8.96 -5.26 -2.92
C TYR A 66 -8.33 -5.43 -1.53
N LEU A 67 -7.11 -4.91 -1.35
CA LEU A 67 -6.44 -4.90 -0.06
C LEU A 67 -7.23 -4.05 0.96
N ALA A 68 -7.63 -2.82 0.62
CA ALA A 68 -8.43 -1.98 1.50
C ALA A 68 -9.75 -2.66 1.91
N HIS A 69 -10.41 -3.34 0.97
CA HIS A 69 -11.63 -4.09 1.23
C HIS A 69 -11.39 -5.18 2.27
N TRP A 70 -10.41 -6.07 2.05
CA TRP A 70 -10.16 -7.17 2.99
C TRP A 70 -9.56 -6.72 4.33
N MET A 71 -8.87 -5.59 4.39
CA MET A 71 -8.47 -4.98 5.65
C MET A 71 -9.67 -4.52 6.47
N ARG A 72 -10.71 -3.99 5.82
CA ARG A 72 -11.98 -3.63 6.48
C ARG A 72 -12.79 -4.86 6.87
N GLU A 73 -12.99 -5.81 5.95
CA GLU A 73 -13.77 -7.04 6.23
C GLU A 73 -13.14 -7.92 7.32
N SER A 74 -11.81 -7.98 7.39
CA SER A 74 -11.11 -8.70 8.46
C SER A 74 -11.11 -7.99 9.81
N GLY A 75 -11.41 -6.68 9.84
CA GLY A 75 -11.29 -5.84 11.02
C GLY A 75 -9.85 -5.38 11.33
N LEU A 76 -8.86 -5.68 10.48
CA LEU A 76 -7.49 -5.20 10.65
C LEU A 76 -7.42 -3.66 10.55
N ALA A 77 -8.19 -3.05 9.64
CA ALA A 77 -8.22 -1.60 9.45
C ALA A 77 -8.57 -0.84 10.75
N ASP A 78 -9.50 -1.38 11.54
CA ASP A 78 -9.93 -0.77 12.81
C ASP A 78 -8.83 -0.80 13.89
N LEU A 79 -7.86 -1.69 13.77
CA LEU A 79 -6.79 -1.86 14.75
C LEU A 79 -5.64 -0.89 14.52
N LEU A 80 -5.32 -0.60 13.26
CA LEU A 80 -4.11 0.15 12.90
C LEU A 80 -3.96 1.48 13.64
N PRO A 81 -5.00 2.33 13.81
CA PRO A 81 -4.85 3.60 14.53
C PRO A 81 -4.43 3.45 16.00
N GLY A 82 -4.64 2.27 16.60
CA GLY A 82 -4.28 1.99 17.99
C GLY A 82 -2.92 1.30 18.17
N LEU A 83 -2.18 1.01 17.10
CA LEU A 83 -0.90 0.29 17.14
C LEU A 83 0.28 1.26 16.99
N SER A 84 0.49 2.14 17.98
CA SER A 84 1.48 3.22 17.92
C SER A 84 2.93 2.77 17.76
N ASP A 85 3.26 1.57 18.23
CA ASP A 85 4.62 1.03 18.21
C ASP A 85 4.90 0.17 16.96
N LEU A 86 3.88 -0.07 16.12
CA LEU A 86 3.97 -0.92 14.94
C LEU A 86 4.45 -0.12 13.74
N VAL A 87 5.42 -0.66 13.00
CA VAL A 87 5.89 -0.08 11.74
C VAL A 87 5.16 -0.73 10.56
N TRP A 88 4.62 0.07 9.66
CA TRP A 88 4.11 -0.38 8.38
C TRP A 88 5.17 -0.20 7.29
N VAL A 89 5.50 -1.28 6.58
CA VAL A 89 6.37 -1.23 5.39
C VAL A 89 5.55 -1.63 4.18
N GLY A 90 5.14 -0.62 3.40
CA GLY A 90 4.35 -0.79 2.19
C GLY A 90 5.21 -0.78 0.92
N MET A 91 4.85 -1.61 -0.05
CA MET A 91 5.37 -1.53 -1.42
C MET A 91 4.20 -1.45 -2.40
N SER A 92 4.28 -0.53 -3.36
CA SER A 92 3.27 -0.37 -4.42
C SER A 92 1.86 -0.23 -3.82
N ALA A 93 0.91 -1.13 -4.13
CA ALA A 93 -0.42 -1.15 -3.53
C ALA A 93 -0.43 -1.20 -1.98
N GLY A 94 0.58 -1.83 -1.36
CA GLY A 94 0.74 -1.84 0.09
C GLY A 94 1.08 -0.46 0.68
N SER A 95 1.61 0.46 -0.12
CA SER A 95 1.75 1.88 0.26
C SER A 95 0.46 2.65 -0.05
N MET A 96 -0.11 2.40 -1.23
CA MET A 96 -1.33 3.10 -1.69
C MET A 96 -2.55 2.83 -0.80
N VAL A 97 -2.63 1.67 -0.14
CA VAL A 97 -3.77 1.35 0.75
C VAL A 97 -3.88 2.30 1.95
N LEU A 98 -2.77 2.93 2.37
CA LEU A 98 -2.76 3.88 3.48
C LEU A 98 -3.25 5.28 3.07
N THR A 99 -3.27 5.60 1.78
CA THR A 99 -3.67 6.92 1.28
C THR A 99 -5.17 7.16 1.47
N PRO A 100 -5.69 8.38 1.27
CA PRO A 100 -7.14 8.63 1.28
C PRO A 100 -7.86 7.96 0.11
N ARG A 101 -7.21 7.94 -1.06
CA ARG A 101 -7.74 7.40 -2.31
C ARG A 101 -6.62 7.13 -3.31
N ILE A 102 -6.93 6.33 -4.33
CA ILE A 102 -5.98 5.99 -5.40
C ILE A 102 -6.27 6.69 -6.73
N GLY A 103 -7.45 7.29 -6.93
CA GLY A 103 -7.85 7.86 -8.22
C GLY A 103 -8.30 6.81 -9.22
N GLU A 104 -9.26 7.16 -10.09
CA GLU A 104 -9.87 6.25 -11.07
C GLU A 104 -8.84 5.57 -12.00
N PHE A 105 -7.72 6.23 -12.28
CA PHE A 105 -6.64 5.71 -13.12
C PHE A 105 -6.06 4.38 -12.62
N PHE A 106 -6.05 4.14 -11.30
CA PHE A 106 -5.49 2.93 -10.70
C PHE A 106 -6.56 1.91 -10.27
N VAL A 107 -7.83 2.13 -10.63
CA VAL A 107 -8.92 1.21 -10.28
C VAL A 107 -8.94 0.03 -11.27
N GLU A 108 -8.34 -1.09 -10.89
CA GLU A 108 -8.44 -2.35 -11.64
C GLU A 108 -9.51 -3.27 -11.05
N TRP A 109 -9.46 -3.56 -9.75
CA TRP A 109 -10.55 -4.24 -9.05
C TRP A 109 -11.67 -3.26 -8.68
N GLN A 110 -12.90 -3.65 -8.99
CA GLN A 110 -14.09 -2.83 -8.70
C GLN A 110 -14.63 -3.14 -7.31
N PRO A 111 -14.47 -2.23 -6.33
CA PRO A 111 -15.03 -2.46 -5.00
C PRO A 111 -16.55 -2.37 -5.02
N PRO A 112 -17.25 -3.07 -4.11
CA PRO A 112 -18.71 -2.99 -3.99
C PRO A 112 -19.24 -1.57 -3.78
N THR A 113 -18.43 -0.67 -3.25
CA THR A 113 -18.76 0.75 -3.03
C THR A 113 -18.73 1.59 -4.31
N GLY A 114 -18.08 1.11 -5.37
CA GLY A 114 -17.80 1.88 -6.59
C GLY A 114 -16.88 3.10 -6.38
N SER A 115 -16.16 3.16 -5.26
CA SER A 115 -15.30 4.28 -4.87
C SER A 115 -13.82 3.90 -4.95
N ASP A 116 -12.96 4.85 -5.25
CA ASP A 116 -11.49 4.73 -5.21
C ASP A 116 -10.87 5.02 -3.83
N ALA A 117 -11.69 5.11 -2.79
CA ALA A 117 -11.27 5.45 -1.43
C ALA A 117 -10.58 4.28 -0.70
N THR A 118 -9.43 4.59 -0.11
CA THR A 118 -8.59 3.68 0.69
C THR A 118 -8.66 4.08 2.18
N LEU A 119 -7.67 3.73 3.01
CA LEU A 119 -7.82 3.81 4.48
C LEU A 119 -7.69 5.23 5.04
N GLY A 120 -7.03 6.16 4.34
CA GLY A 120 -6.85 7.55 4.79
C GLY A 120 -6.03 7.69 6.07
N LEU A 121 -5.03 6.82 6.25
CA LEU A 121 -4.09 6.87 7.38
C LEU A 121 -2.93 7.84 7.14
N VAL A 122 -2.65 8.17 5.88
CA VAL A 122 -1.83 9.33 5.48
C VAL A 122 -2.70 10.33 4.71
N ASP A 123 -2.22 11.58 4.59
CA ASP A 123 -2.96 12.72 4.05
C ASP A 123 -2.67 13.03 2.57
N PHE A 124 -1.96 12.14 1.89
CA PHE A 124 -1.62 12.26 0.47
C PHE A 124 -1.89 10.99 -0.32
N SER A 125 -2.06 11.12 -1.63
CA SER A 125 -2.15 10.00 -2.59
C SER A 125 -0.80 9.74 -3.26
N ILE A 126 -0.61 8.52 -3.76
CA ILE A 126 0.65 8.09 -4.38
C ILE A 126 0.37 7.63 -5.81
N PHE A 127 1.10 8.19 -6.77
CA PHE A 127 1.26 7.67 -8.13
C PHE A 127 2.58 6.88 -8.17
N PRO A 128 2.54 5.54 -8.10
CA PRO A 128 3.75 4.73 -8.02
C PRO A 128 4.36 4.48 -9.41
N HIS A 129 5.58 3.95 -9.43
CA HIS A 129 6.25 3.46 -10.63
C HIS A 129 6.36 4.51 -11.75
N LEU A 130 6.65 5.75 -11.38
CA LEU A 130 6.80 6.88 -12.29
C LEU A 130 7.88 6.60 -13.34
N GLU A 131 7.54 6.78 -14.62
CA GLU A 131 8.39 6.56 -15.79
C GLU A 131 9.00 5.14 -15.87
N HIS A 132 8.34 4.15 -15.26
CA HIS A 132 8.82 2.77 -15.28
C HIS A 132 8.73 2.17 -16.69
N PRO A 133 9.80 1.53 -17.23
CA PRO A 133 9.82 1.01 -18.60
C PRO A 133 8.71 0.02 -18.95
N ASP A 134 8.31 -0.82 -17.98
CA ASP A 134 7.24 -1.81 -18.16
C ASP A 134 5.83 -1.22 -17.95
N LEU A 135 5.73 0.04 -17.52
CA LEU A 135 4.47 0.76 -17.31
C LEU A 135 4.50 2.06 -18.14
N PRO A 136 4.42 1.96 -19.49
CA PRO A 136 4.60 3.11 -20.38
C PRO A 136 3.52 4.21 -20.22
N TYR A 137 2.44 3.91 -19.49
CA TYR A 137 1.39 4.86 -19.17
C TYR A 137 1.64 5.64 -17.88
N ASN A 138 2.61 5.22 -17.06
CA ASN A 138 2.95 5.87 -15.79
C ASN A 138 3.86 7.08 -16.00
N THR A 139 3.51 7.97 -16.92
CA THR A 139 4.31 9.18 -17.21
C THR A 139 4.03 10.30 -16.23
N LEU A 140 4.94 11.27 -16.14
CA LEU A 140 4.76 12.46 -15.31
C LEU A 140 3.55 13.30 -15.74
N ASP A 141 3.28 13.39 -17.03
CA ASP A 141 2.10 14.10 -17.53
C ASP A 141 0.80 13.41 -17.09
N ARG A 142 0.76 12.07 -17.14
CA ARG A 142 -0.37 11.30 -16.61
C ARG A 142 -0.51 11.46 -15.10
N ALA A 143 0.59 11.51 -14.36
CA ALA A 143 0.56 11.77 -12.94
C ALA A 143 -0.02 13.16 -12.61
N ARG A 144 0.33 14.19 -13.37
CA ARG A 144 -0.24 15.54 -13.21
C ARG A 144 -1.74 15.58 -13.54
N GLU A 145 -2.16 14.93 -14.63
CA GLU A 145 -3.59 14.79 -14.99
C GLU A 145 -4.36 14.07 -13.88
N TRP A 146 -3.81 12.96 -13.39
CA TRP A 146 -4.38 12.18 -12.30
C TRP A 146 -4.53 13.02 -11.02
N ALA A 147 -3.48 13.71 -10.60
CA ALA A 147 -3.48 14.51 -9.38
C ALA A 147 -4.51 15.65 -9.41
N ALA A 148 -4.77 16.24 -10.59
CA ALA A 148 -5.77 17.29 -10.74
C ALA A 148 -7.22 16.81 -10.41
N GLY A 149 -7.49 15.51 -10.51
CA GLY A 149 -8.80 14.92 -10.21
C GLY A 149 -9.00 14.47 -8.75
N LEU A 150 -7.97 14.49 -7.92
CA LEU A 150 -8.02 13.87 -6.59
C LEU A 150 -8.68 14.74 -5.52
N GLY A 151 -8.41 16.04 -5.57
CA GLY A 151 -8.82 17.00 -4.53
C GLY A 151 -8.02 16.92 -3.23
N ASN A 152 -6.88 16.21 -3.22
CA ASN A 152 -5.95 16.13 -2.08
C ASN A 152 -4.47 16.17 -2.57
N PRO A 153 -3.50 16.47 -1.70
CA PRO A 153 -2.08 16.38 -2.04
C PRO A 153 -1.72 15.00 -2.57
N ALA A 154 -0.78 14.96 -3.52
CA ALA A 154 -0.27 13.71 -4.03
C ALA A 154 1.23 13.79 -4.33
N TYR A 155 1.84 12.62 -4.51
CA TYR A 155 3.22 12.48 -4.94
C TYR A 155 3.28 11.49 -6.10
N ALA A 156 4.04 11.84 -7.13
CA ALA A 156 4.48 10.89 -8.14
C ALA A 156 5.89 10.44 -7.81
N ILE A 157 6.12 9.13 -7.73
CA ILE A 157 7.41 8.56 -7.32
C ILE A 157 7.80 7.39 -8.21
N ASP A 158 9.11 7.24 -8.44
CA ASP A 158 9.66 6.03 -9.05
C ASP A 158 9.98 4.95 -8.01
N ASP A 159 10.53 3.83 -8.48
CA ASP A 159 10.79 2.64 -7.66
C ASP A 159 11.98 2.82 -6.70
N GLN A 160 12.76 3.89 -6.85
CA GLN A 160 13.90 4.22 -5.99
C GLN A 160 13.56 5.31 -4.98
N THR A 161 12.28 5.47 -4.67
CA THR A 161 11.75 6.49 -3.78
C THR A 161 10.82 5.89 -2.73
N ALA A 162 10.95 6.34 -1.48
CA ALA A 162 10.11 5.92 -0.36
C ALA A 162 9.68 7.12 0.48
N PHE A 163 8.58 6.92 1.22
CA PHE A 163 8.11 7.87 2.24
C PHE A 163 8.38 7.31 3.63
N VAL A 164 8.96 8.13 4.50
CA VAL A 164 8.99 7.88 5.94
C VAL A 164 8.00 8.82 6.59
N VAL A 165 6.97 8.27 7.21
CA VAL A 165 5.90 9.03 7.87
C VAL A 165 5.96 8.77 9.37
N THR A 166 6.19 9.84 10.16
CA THR A 166 6.21 9.76 11.62
C THR A 166 5.40 10.91 12.22
N GLY A 167 4.37 10.58 13.01
CA GLY A 167 3.42 11.59 13.49
C GLY A 167 2.78 12.34 12.32
N THR A 168 3.06 13.65 12.21
CA THR A 168 2.57 14.51 11.12
C THR A 168 3.64 14.82 10.07
N GLY A 169 4.86 14.28 10.22
CA GLY A 169 5.98 14.55 9.31
C GLY A 169 6.02 13.53 8.17
N VAL A 170 6.25 14.01 6.95
CA VAL A 170 6.52 13.20 5.76
C VAL A 170 7.92 13.54 5.26
N GLU A 171 8.80 12.55 5.25
CA GLU A 171 10.13 12.62 4.64
C GLU A 171 10.13 11.79 3.35
N VAL A 172 10.69 12.34 2.28
CA VAL A 172 10.93 11.62 1.02
C VAL A 172 12.38 11.20 0.97
N VAL A 173 12.63 9.89 0.96
CA VAL A 173 13.96 9.29 0.81
C VAL A 173 14.07 8.76 -0.61
N SER A 174 15.02 9.25 -1.40
CA SER A 174 15.07 8.94 -2.82
C SER A 174 16.50 8.98 -3.39
N GLU A 175 16.80 8.01 -4.24
CA GLU A 175 17.90 8.06 -5.22
C GLU A 175 17.38 8.29 -6.66
N GLY A 176 16.06 8.39 -6.81
CA GLY A 176 15.35 8.45 -8.07
C GLY A 176 14.66 9.80 -8.33
N ARG A 177 13.53 9.73 -9.02
CA ARG A 177 12.70 10.87 -9.42
C ARG A 177 11.38 10.85 -8.67
N TRP A 178 11.01 12.04 -8.22
CA TRP A 178 9.70 12.28 -7.65
C TRP A 178 9.25 13.72 -7.89
N GLU A 179 7.94 13.92 -7.86
CA GLU A 179 7.32 15.25 -7.91
C GLU A 179 6.18 15.30 -6.88
N GLN A 180 6.18 16.33 -6.04
CA GLN A 180 5.02 16.65 -5.23
C GLN A 180 3.98 17.35 -6.10
N LEU A 181 2.79 16.78 -6.15
CA LEU A 181 1.65 17.22 -6.94
C LEU A 181 0.59 17.77 -5.99
N THR A 182 0.68 19.05 -5.67
CA THR A 182 -0.31 19.74 -4.84
C THR A 182 -1.42 20.30 -5.73
N PRO A 183 -2.71 20.12 -5.38
CA PRO A 183 -3.79 20.84 -6.03
C PRO A 183 -3.48 22.33 -5.99
N ARG A 184 -3.58 23.02 -7.13
CA ARG A 184 -3.48 24.49 -7.13
C ARG A 184 -4.72 25.04 -6.43
N ASP A 185 -4.50 25.98 -5.51
CA ASP A 185 -5.56 26.81 -4.91
C ASP A 185 -6.44 27.49 -5.98
#